data_AF-A0A3C1FLP7-F1
#
_entry.id   AF-A0A3C1FLP7-F1
#
_cell.length_a   1.000
_cell.length_b   1.000
_cell.length_c   1.000
_cell.angle_alpha   90.00
_cell.angle_beta   90.00
_cell.angle_gamma   90.00
#
_symmetry.space_group_name_H-M   'P 1'
#
loop_
_entity.id
_entity.type
_entity.pdbx_description
1 polymer ?
#
loop_
_entity_poly.entity_id
_entity_poly.type
_entity_poly.pdbx_seq_one_letter_code
_entity_poly.pdbx_strand_id
1 'polypeptide(L)'
;DPSDDIRLLALANMLRLPASQLRIGNIAKQQGSYHPAALYPIPTVEPADGFRADPALLYALMRQESKFMSHAKSHRGAHGLMQIMPATASYILKDGSLRRADRYRLLDPVFNVTLGQRYVEYLMAQPGKHSDLFTLAAAYNAGPGNLRRWLKTKQYYDDPLLFIETIPSLETRQFIRRVAANYWIYQDRLGHAQPTLDALAAGGWPTFPDAGDPRRQAQYDSLPGTRLPRDS
;
A
#
# COMPACT_ATOMS: atom_id res chain seq x y z
N ASP A 1 24.62 20.28 1.26
CA ASP A 1 24.18 21.59 0.78
C ASP A 1 22.77 21.40 0.22
N PRO A 2 21.76 22.18 0.63
CA PRO A 2 20.38 22.07 0.10
C PRO A 2 20.28 22.13 -1.44
N SER A 3 21.23 22.77 -2.11
CA SER A 3 21.27 22.84 -3.58
C SER A 3 21.67 21.51 -4.23
N ASP A 4 22.46 20.67 -3.55
CA ASP A 4 22.80 19.32 -4.01
C ASP A 4 21.62 18.36 -3.86
N ASP A 5 20.82 18.51 -2.80
CA ASP A 5 19.63 17.67 -2.56
C ASP A 5 18.63 17.79 -3.72
N ILE A 6 18.38 19.00 -4.23
CA ILE A 6 17.47 19.22 -5.37
C ILE A 6 17.99 18.55 -6.64
N ARG A 7 19.31 18.63 -6.91
CA ARG A 7 19.93 17.99 -8.09
C ARG A 7 19.87 16.46 -7.99
N LEU A 8 20.16 15.92 -6.81
CA LEU A 8 20.07 14.47 -6.55
C LEU A 8 18.62 13.98 -6.63
N LEU A 9 17.64 14.77 -6.17
CA LEU A 9 16.22 14.47 -6.32
C LEU A 9 15.80 14.46 -7.79
N ALA A 10 16.23 15.45 -8.58
CA ALA A 10 15.94 15.50 -10.01
C ALA A 10 16.51 14.26 -10.73
N LEU A 11 17.76 13.89 -10.43
CA LEU A 11 18.39 12.69 -10.98
C LEU A 11 17.67 11.41 -10.55
N ALA A 12 17.34 11.26 -9.26
CA ALA A 12 16.62 10.09 -8.76
C ALA A 12 15.21 9.96 -9.36
N ASN A 13 14.56 11.09 -9.67
CA ASN A 13 13.30 11.11 -10.40
C ASN A 13 13.48 10.68 -11.87
N MET A 14 14.49 11.24 -12.57
CA MET A 14 14.81 10.86 -13.96
C MET A 14 15.14 9.37 -14.10
N LEU A 15 15.88 8.82 -13.13
CA LEU A 15 16.25 7.41 -13.09
C LEU A 15 15.15 6.50 -12.53
N ARG A 16 13.97 7.04 -12.18
CA ARG A 16 12.84 6.29 -11.62
C ARG A 16 13.22 5.47 -10.38
N LEU A 17 13.96 6.09 -9.46
CA LEU A 17 14.45 5.48 -8.21
C LEU A 17 13.64 5.94 -6.99
N PRO A 18 12.42 5.42 -6.77
CA PRO A 18 11.54 5.88 -5.68
C PRO A 18 12.16 5.69 -4.29
N ALA A 19 12.90 4.59 -4.05
CA ALA A 19 13.59 4.38 -2.78
C ALA A 19 14.65 5.47 -2.50
N SER A 20 15.40 5.88 -3.53
CA SER A 20 16.37 6.96 -3.42
C SER A 20 15.70 8.31 -3.22
N GLN A 21 14.63 8.61 -3.96
CA GLN A 21 13.84 9.83 -3.78
C GLN A 21 13.34 9.96 -2.33
N LEU A 22 12.75 8.90 -1.78
CA LEU A 22 12.28 8.88 -0.40
C LEU A 22 13.41 9.05 0.60
N ARG A 23 14.58 8.43 0.36
CA ARG A 23 15.75 8.59 1.23
C ARG A 23 16.25 10.02 1.24
N ILE A 24 16.48 10.61 0.06
CA ILE A 24 16.97 11.99 -0.07
C ILE A 24 15.93 12.97 0.50
N GLY A 25 14.64 12.79 0.21
CA GLY A 25 13.57 13.62 0.75
C GLY A 25 13.50 13.61 2.29
N ASN A 26 13.76 12.47 2.93
CA ASN A 26 13.86 12.41 4.40
C ASN A 26 15.08 13.14 4.95
N ILE A 27 16.23 13.05 4.27
CA ILE A 27 17.46 13.78 4.64
C ILE A 27 17.20 15.30 4.53
N ALA A 28 16.67 15.75 3.40
CA ALA A 28 16.32 17.15 3.19
C ALA A 28 15.34 17.66 4.25
N LYS A 29 14.32 16.86 4.60
CA LYS A 29 13.35 17.20 5.65
C LYS A 29 14.02 17.40 7.02
N GLN A 30 15.00 16.55 7.36
CA GLN A 30 15.76 16.70 8.61
C GLN A 30 16.63 17.97 8.62
N GLN A 31 17.02 18.45 7.44
CA GLN A 31 17.77 19.69 7.25
C GLN A 31 16.85 20.92 7.08
N GLY A 32 15.55 20.79 7.32
CA GLY A 32 14.57 21.87 7.22
C GLY A 32 14.01 22.14 5.82
N SER A 33 14.40 21.34 4.82
CA SER A 33 13.91 21.46 3.44
C SER A 33 12.82 20.42 3.14
N TYR A 34 11.59 20.89 2.94
CA TYR A 34 10.44 20.00 2.74
C TYR A 34 10.11 19.83 1.25
N HIS A 35 10.28 18.60 0.73
CA HIS A 35 9.97 18.24 -0.65
C HIS A 35 8.91 17.12 -0.70
N PRO A 36 7.60 17.45 -0.79
CA PRO A 36 6.52 16.46 -0.78
C PRO A 36 6.67 15.38 -1.85
N ALA A 37 7.02 15.77 -3.08
CA ALA A 37 7.20 14.85 -4.20
C ALA A 37 8.28 13.80 -3.94
N ALA A 38 9.32 14.14 -3.18
CA ALA A 38 10.38 13.21 -2.80
C ALA A 38 9.94 12.28 -1.66
N LEU A 39 9.11 12.76 -0.72
CA LEU A 39 8.62 11.98 0.42
C LEU A 39 7.50 10.99 0.04
N TYR A 40 6.88 11.19 -1.12
CA TYR A 40 5.80 10.39 -1.70
C TYR A 40 6.05 10.19 -3.21
N PRO A 41 7.11 9.45 -3.58
CA PRO A 41 7.44 9.22 -4.97
C PRO A 41 6.41 8.29 -5.63
N ILE A 42 6.14 8.50 -6.92
CA ILE A 42 5.28 7.62 -7.72
C ILE A 42 6.17 6.57 -8.38
N PRO A 43 6.09 5.28 -7.99
CA PRO A 43 6.90 4.24 -8.61
C PRO A 43 6.34 3.88 -9.99
N THR A 44 7.20 3.44 -10.91
CA THR A 44 6.79 3.06 -12.28
C THR A 44 6.51 1.56 -12.43
N VAL A 45 6.48 0.82 -11.32
CA VAL A 45 6.14 -0.60 -11.31
C VAL A 45 4.63 -0.76 -11.26
N GLU A 46 4.12 -1.61 -12.13
CA GLU A 46 2.70 -1.92 -12.23
C GLU A 46 2.51 -3.44 -12.12
N PRO A 47 1.32 -3.91 -11.66
CA PRO A 47 0.97 -5.31 -11.78
C PRO A 47 1.03 -5.76 -13.25
N ALA A 48 1.48 -6.98 -13.51
CA ALA A 48 1.56 -7.56 -14.86
C ALA A 48 0.19 -7.64 -15.56
N ASP A 49 -0.88 -7.71 -14.77
CA ASP A 49 -2.26 -7.80 -15.20
C ASP A 49 -3.04 -6.49 -14.99
N GLY A 50 -2.32 -5.37 -14.90
CA GLY A 50 -2.87 -4.03 -14.70
C GLY A 50 -3.40 -3.79 -13.27
N PHE A 51 -3.72 -2.54 -12.98
CA PHE A 51 -4.30 -2.19 -11.68
C PHE A 51 -5.76 -2.66 -11.57
N ARG A 52 -6.03 -3.45 -10.52
CA ARG A 52 -7.37 -3.83 -10.06
C ARG A 52 -7.65 -3.35 -8.64
N ALA A 53 -6.59 -3.10 -7.88
CA ALA A 53 -6.65 -2.30 -6.65
C ALA A 53 -6.24 -0.85 -6.97
N ASP A 54 -6.73 0.09 -6.17
CA ASP A 54 -6.33 1.50 -6.27
C ASP A 54 -4.80 1.64 -6.21
N PRO A 55 -4.14 2.23 -7.22
CA PRO A 55 -2.68 2.44 -7.20
C PRO A 55 -2.21 3.19 -5.96
N ALA A 56 -2.97 4.16 -5.46
CA ALA A 56 -2.60 4.90 -4.25
C ALA A 56 -2.50 3.96 -3.04
N LEU A 57 -3.36 2.95 -2.96
CA LEU A 57 -3.33 1.95 -1.88
C LEU A 57 -2.10 1.05 -2.01
N LEU A 58 -1.78 0.59 -3.23
CA LEU A 58 -0.58 -0.21 -3.47
C LEU A 58 0.70 0.59 -3.15
N TYR A 59 0.77 1.87 -3.52
CA TYR A 59 1.91 2.74 -3.20
C TYR A 59 2.02 3.02 -1.70
N ALA A 60 0.88 3.19 -1.02
CA ALA A 60 0.83 3.36 0.43
C ALA A 60 1.39 2.14 1.19
N LEU A 61 1.01 0.94 0.74
CA LEU A 61 1.53 -0.32 1.26
C LEU A 61 3.02 -0.48 0.94
N MET A 62 3.44 -0.29 -0.31
CA MET A 62 4.86 -0.38 -0.70
C MET A 62 5.76 0.57 0.11
N ARG A 63 5.30 1.82 0.32
CA ARG A 63 6.00 2.81 1.13
C ARG A 63 6.18 2.32 2.56
N GLN A 64 5.12 1.75 3.14
CA GLN A 64 5.13 1.30 4.54
C GLN A 64 5.93 0.00 4.72
N GLU A 65 5.87 -0.92 3.76
CA GLU A 65 6.47 -2.25 3.83
C GLU A 65 7.97 -2.23 3.52
N SER A 66 8.36 -1.63 2.39
CA SER A 66 9.74 -1.72 1.89
C SER A 66 10.41 -0.37 1.66
N LYS A 67 9.67 0.74 1.79
CA LYS A 67 10.13 2.07 1.34
C LYS A 67 10.57 2.03 -0.13
N PHE A 68 9.85 1.24 -0.95
CA PHE A 68 10.12 1.00 -2.38
C PHE A 68 11.40 0.22 -2.69
N MET A 69 12.00 -0.48 -1.73
CA MET A 69 13.16 -1.32 -1.96
C MET A 69 12.74 -2.71 -2.48
N SER A 70 12.88 -2.95 -3.78
CA SER A 70 12.49 -4.22 -4.43
C SER A 70 13.24 -5.45 -3.93
N HIS A 71 14.46 -5.27 -3.44
CA HIS A 71 15.29 -6.34 -2.90
C HIS A 71 15.16 -6.50 -1.36
N ALA A 72 14.20 -5.81 -0.73
CA ALA A 72 14.00 -5.85 0.70
C ALA A 72 13.65 -7.27 1.20
N LYS A 73 14.28 -7.67 2.31
CA LYS A 73 13.99 -8.90 3.03
C LYS A 73 13.87 -8.59 4.52
N SER A 74 12.73 -8.90 5.13
CA SER A 74 12.58 -8.74 6.58
C SER A 74 13.22 -9.89 7.34
N HIS A 75 13.52 -9.65 8.62
CA HIS A 75 14.01 -10.69 9.54
C HIS A 75 13.05 -11.88 9.65
N ARG A 76 11.73 -11.64 9.50
CA ARG A 76 10.70 -12.69 9.51
C ARG A 76 10.57 -13.43 8.18
N GLY A 77 11.29 -13.02 7.13
CA GLY A 77 11.32 -13.69 5.82
C GLY A 77 10.33 -13.16 4.80
N ALA A 78 9.82 -11.94 4.98
CA ALA A 78 8.99 -11.25 3.98
C ALA A 78 9.86 -10.67 2.85
N HIS A 79 9.36 -10.65 1.62
CA HIS A 79 10.17 -10.32 0.43
C HIS A 79 9.55 -9.21 -0.44
N GLY A 80 10.43 -8.36 -0.97
CA GLY A 80 10.13 -7.43 -2.06
C GLY A 80 9.37 -6.18 -1.64
N LEU A 81 8.84 -5.48 -2.65
CA LEU A 81 8.20 -4.16 -2.51
C LEU A 81 7.04 -4.15 -1.53
N MET A 82 6.24 -5.20 -1.55
CA MET A 82 5.04 -5.38 -0.73
C MET A 82 5.26 -6.34 0.44
N GLN A 83 6.52 -6.72 0.72
CA GLN A 83 6.89 -7.63 1.83
C GLN A 83 5.96 -8.86 1.94
N ILE A 84 5.84 -9.61 0.85
CA ILE A 84 5.01 -10.81 0.83
C ILE A 84 5.77 -11.98 1.45
N MET A 85 5.10 -12.71 2.35
CA MET A 85 5.62 -13.94 2.93
C MET A 85 5.58 -15.09 1.90
N PRO A 86 6.61 -15.95 1.81
CA PRO A 86 6.59 -17.15 0.96
C PRO A 86 5.36 -18.06 1.18
N ALA A 87 4.90 -18.19 2.42
CA ALA A 87 3.70 -18.96 2.75
C ALA A 87 2.42 -18.30 2.20
N THR A 88 2.31 -16.97 2.28
CA THR A 88 1.19 -16.20 1.70
C THR A 88 1.21 -16.31 0.18
N ALA A 89 2.38 -16.14 -0.44
CA ALA A 89 2.57 -16.29 -1.88
C ALA A 89 2.09 -17.67 -2.38
N SER A 90 2.55 -18.71 -1.71
CA SER A 90 2.19 -20.09 -2.00
C SER A 90 0.70 -20.35 -1.85
N TYR A 91 0.06 -19.78 -0.82
CA TYR A 91 -1.37 -19.91 -0.61
C TYR A 91 -2.19 -19.21 -1.69
N ILE A 92 -1.86 -17.95 -2.02
CA ILE A 92 -2.59 -17.14 -3.01
C ILE A 92 -2.43 -17.70 -4.43
N LEU A 93 -1.25 -18.19 -4.79
CA LEU A 93 -0.99 -18.76 -6.12
C LEU A 93 -1.21 -20.28 -6.20
N LYS A 94 -1.55 -20.93 -5.08
CA LYS A 94 -1.64 -22.40 -4.97
C LYS A 94 -0.38 -23.11 -5.48
N ASP A 95 0.78 -22.51 -5.21
CA ASP A 95 2.08 -22.97 -5.70
C ASP A 95 3.04 -23.23 -4.52
N GLY A 96 3.31 -24.51 -4.25
CA GLY A 96 4.19 -24.93 -3.16
C GLY A 96 5.68 -24.61 -3.39
N SER A 97 6.11 -24.33 -4.62
CA SER A 97 7.52 -24.03 -4.96
C SER A 97 7.99 -22.73 -4.30
N LEU A 98 7.07 -21.77 -4.14
CA LEU A 98 7.33 -20.44 -3.57
C LEU A 98 7.74 -20.48 -2.10
N ARG A 99 7.47 -21.58 -1.39
CA ARG A 99 7.97 -21.80 -0.01
C ARG A 99 9.42 -22.27 0.03
N ARG A 100 9.95 -22.72 -1.10
CA ARG A 100 11.25 -23.41 -1.21
C ARG A 100 12.17 -22.64 -2.16
N ALA A 101 12.50 -23.24 -3.30
CA ALA A 101 13.46 -22.73 -4.25
C ALA A 101 13.01 -21.39 -4.84
N ASP A 102 11.73 -21.26 -5.19
CA ASP A 102 11.24 -20.15 -6.03
C ASP A 102 10.90 -18.88 -5.25
N ARG A 103 11.19 -18.81 -3.95
CA ARG A 103 10.94 -17.62 -3.12
C ARG A 103 11.67 -16.37 -3.63
N TYR A 104 12.78 -16.52 -4.37
CA TYR A 104 13.51 -15.38 -4.93
C TYR A 104 12.69 -14.62 -5.99
N ARG A 105 11.69 -15.26 -6.61
CA ARG A 105 10.76 -14.60 -7.53
C ARG A 105 9.99 -13.46 -6.86
N LEU A 106 9.84 -13.51 -5.52
CA LEU A 106 9.24 -12.43 -4.75
C LEU A 106 10.09 -11.14 -4.72
N LEU A 107 11.34 -11.17 -5.20
CA LEU A 107 12.19 -9.98 -5.35
C LEU A 107 12.01 -9.32 -6.73
N ASP A 108 11.37 -10.00 -7.68
CA ASP A 108 10.98 -9.37 -8.93
C ASP A 108 9.87 -8.34 -8.67
N PRO A 109 10.07 -7.04 -9.01
CA PRO A 109 9.11 -5.99 -8.67
C PRO A 109 7.71 -6.24 -9.23
N VAL A 110 7.61 -6.62 -10.51
CA VAL A 110 6.33 -6.79 -11.20
C VAL A 110 5.57 -7.98 -10.61
N PHE A 111 6.25 -9.12 -10.43
CA PHE A 111 5.66 -10.29 -9.78
C PHE A 111 5.20 -9.99 -8.35
N ASN A 112 6.03 -9.30 -7.57
CA ASN A 112 5.73 -8.96 -6.18
C ASN A 112 4.51 -8.06 -6.06
N VAL A 113 4.40 -7.02 -6.90
CA VAL A 113 3.26 -6.10 -6.91
C VAL A 113 2.00 -6.78 -7.42
N THR A 114 2.10 -7.60 -8.46
CA THR A 114 0.98 -8.42 -8.96
C THR A 114 0.43 -9.33 -7.86
N LEU A 115 1.31 -10.03 -7.15
CA LEU A 115 0.93 -10.91 -6.06
C LEU A 115 0.37 -10.14 -4.85
N GLY A 116 0.96 -8.99 -4.52
CA GLY A 116 0.46 -8.15 -3.44
C GLY A 116 -0.92 -7.56 -3.73
N GLN A 117 -1.20 -7.18 -4.99
CA GLN A 117 -2.55 -6.82 -5.43
C GLN A 117 -3.54 -7.98 -5.21
N ARG A 118 -3.20 -9.20 -5.64
CA ARG A 118 -4.04 -10.39 -5.41
C ARG A 118 -4.25 -10.67 -3.93
N TYR A 119 -3.24 -10.39 -3.10
CA TYR A 119 -3.39 -10.54 -1.66
C TYR A 119 -4.34 -9.49 -1.06
N VAL A 120 -4.28 -8.24 -1.52
CA VAL A 120 -5.26 -7.19 -1.15
C VAL A 120 -6.68 -7.63 -1.54
N GLU A 121 -6.88 -8.08 -2.78
CA GLU A 121 -8.17 -8.58 -3.26
C GLU A 121 -8.69 -9.75 -2.39
N TYR A 122 -7.81 -10.70 -2.07
CA TYR A 122 -8.14 -11.81 -1.18
C TYR A 122 -8.58 -11.35 0.22
N LEU A 123 -7.92 -10.33 0.79
CA LEU A 123 -8.27 -9.78 2.10
C LEU A 123 -9.60 -9.03 2.07
N MET A 124 -9.87 -8.26 1.02
CA MET A 124 -11.13 -7.52 0.85
C MET A 124 -12.31 -8.45 0.58
N ALA A 125 -12.07 -9.61 -0.03
CA ALA A 125 -13.10 -10.62 -0.28
C ALA A 125 -13.43 -11.50 0.95
N GLN A 126 -12.73 -11.33 2.08
CA GLN A 126 -13.04 -12.12 3.28
C GLN A 126 -14.43 -11.76 3.84
N PRO A 127 -15.25 -12.76 4.23
CA PRO A 127 -16.52 -12.51 4.88
C PRO A 127 -16.37 -11.74 6.20
N GLY A 128 -17.25 -10.74 6.42
CA GLY A 128 -17.17 -9.79 7.52
C GLY A 128 -16.84 -8.38 7.01
N LYS A 129 -16.95 -7.34 7.84
CA LYS A 129 -16.65 -5.94 7.48
C LYS A 129 -15.13 -5.77 7.18
N HIS A 130 -14.65 -6.28 6.04
CA HIS A 130 -13.25 -6.23 5.59
C HIS A 130 -13.06 -5.28 4.39
N SER A 131 -14.11 -4.55 4.02
CA SER A 131 -14.14 -3.61 2.89
C SER A 131 -13.79 -2.17 3.31
N ASP A 132 -13.02 -2.00 4.38
CA ASP A 132 -12.52 -0.71 4.84
C ASP A 132 -11.00 -0.70 5.00
N LEU A 133 -10.44 0.50 4.98
CA LEU A 133 -9.01 0.73 4.99
C LEU A 133 -8.33 0.23 6.27
N PHE A 134 -8.98 0.34 7.42
CA PHE A 134 -8.39 0.00 8.71
C PHE A 134 -8.33 -1.51 8.91
N THR A 135 -9.42 -2.21 8.61
CA THR A 135 -9.46 -3.67 8.68
C THR A 135 -8.56 -4.30 7.62
N LEU A 136 -8.50 -3.76 6.40
CA LEU A 136 -7.55 -4.20 5.39
C LEU A 136 -6.10 -4.08 5.88
N ALA A 137 -5.70 -2.91 6.38
CA ALA A 137 -4.34 -2.69 6.87
C ALA A 137 -4.00 -3.58 8.08
N ALA A 138 -4.97 -3.79 8.98
CA ALA A 138 -4.83 -4.72 10.11
C ALA A 138 -4.63 -6.17 9.63
N ALA A 139 -5.42 -6.63 8.67
CA ALA A 139 -5.30 -7.97 8.10
C ALA A 139 -4.01 -8.18 7.32
N TYR A 140 -3.55 -7.15 6.62
CA TYR A 140 -2.30 -7.19 5.86
C TYR A 140 -1.10 -7.38 6.79
N ASN A 141 -1.03 -6.57 7.86
CA ASN A 141 0.11 -6.58 8.78
C ASN A 141 0.06 -7.76 9.78
N ALA A 142 -1.09 -8.02 10.37
CA ALA A 142 -1.22 -9.02 11.44
C ALA A 142 -1.82 -10.36 10.96
N GLY A 143 -2.29 -10.43 9.72
CA GLY A 143 -2.98 -11.59 9.17
C GLY A 143 -4.49 -11.60 9.45
N PRO A 144 -5.30 -12.18 8.55
CA PRO A 144 -6.76 -12.19 8.65
C PRO A 144 -7.28 -12.98 9.88
N GLY A 145 -6.52 -13.97 10.37
CA GLY A 145 -6.87 -14.70 11.59
C GLY A 145 -6.86 -13.81 12.84
N ASN A 146 -5.85 -12.94 12.98
CA ASN A 146 -5.76 -12.02 14.10
C ASN A 146 -6.86 -10.96 14.04
N LEU A 147 -7.13 -10.41 12.86
CA LEU A 147 -8.23 -9.47 12.65
C LEU A 147 -9.58 -10.08 13.05
N ARG A 148 -9.92 -11.27 12.54
CA ARG A 148 -11.18 -11.94 12.90
C ARG A 148 -11.32 -12.13 14.42
N ARG A 149 -10.24 -12.50 15.10
CA ARG A 149 -10.23 -12.60 16.56
C ARG A 149 -10.50 -11.25 17.22
N TRP A 150 -9.87 -10.17 16.76
CA TRP A 150 -10.07 -8.84 17.34
C TRP A 150 -11.49 -8.33 17.12
N LEU A 151 -12.03 -8.45 15.90
CA LEU A 151 -13.41 -8.08 15.60
C LEU A 151 -14.44 -8.81 16.47
N LYS A 152 -14.14 -10.07 16.87
CA LYS A 152 -15.02 -10.87 17.74
C LYS A 152 -14.87 -10.56 19.23
N THR A 153 -13.66 -10.21 19.68
CA THR A 153 -13.33 -10.18 21.13
C THR A 153 -13.15 -8.78 21.69
N LYS A 154 -12.98 -7.76 20.86
CA LYS A 154 -12.78 -6.38 21.30
C LYS A 154 -14.10 -5.61 21.29
N GLN A 155 -14.31 -4.83 22.34
CA GLN A 155 -15.40 -3.87 22.41
C GLN A 155 -14.87 -2.54 21.89
N TYR A 156 -15.27 -2.19 20.67
CA TYR A 156 -14.91 -0.93 20.02
C TYR A 156 -16.17 -0.10 19.68
N TYR A 157 -17.36 -0.54 20.09
CA TYR A 157 -18.62 0.18 19.95
C TYR A 157 -18.90 0.72 18.53
N ASP A 158 -18.48 -0.04 17.52
CA ASP A 158 -18.54 0.36 16.09
C ASP A 158 -17.79 1.65 15.75
N ASP A 159 -16.89 2.12 16.63
CA ASP A 159 -16.00 3.25 16.41
C ASP A 159 -14.67 2.77 15.77
N PRO A 160 -14.31 3.28 14.58
CA PRO A 160 -13.11 2.85 13.85
C PRO A 160 -11.79 3.27 14.51
N LEU A 161 -11.76 4.39 15.21
CA LEU A 161 -10.55 4.87 15.91
C LEU A 161 -10.34 4.08 17.20
N LEU A 162 -11.42 3.84 17.97
CA LEU A 162 -11.37 2.99 19.14
C LEU A 162 -11.00 1.54 18.76
N PHE A 163 -11.49 1.04 17.62
CA PHE A 163 -11.06 -0.25 17.10
C PHE A 163 -9.54 -0.33 16.98
N ILE A 164 -8.89 0.67 16.37
CA ILE A 164 -7.43 0.73 16.30
C ILE A 164 -6.84 0.67 17.71
N GLU A 165 -7.31 1.48 18.67
CA GLU A 165 -6.73 1.49 20.02
C GLU A 165 -6.89 0.17 20.78
N THR A 166 -7.94 -0.61 20.50
CA THR A 166 -8.17 -1.91 21.15
C THR A 166 -7.23 -3.03 20.66
N ILE A 167 -6.53 -2.82 19.54
CA ILE A 167 -5.58 -3.79 18.97
C ILE A 167 -4.36 -3.91 19.91
N PRO A 168 -4.04 -5.11 20.43
CA PRO A 168 -2.92 -5.29 21.36
C PRO A 168 -1.54 -4.95 20.77
N SER A 169 -1.37 -5.18 19.46
CA SER A 169 -0.11 -4.95 18.75
C SER A 169 0.10 -3.47 18.47
N LEU A 170 1.03 -2.82 19.20
CA LEU A 170 1.43 -1.44 18.92
C LEU A 170 1.95 -1.28 17.47
N GLU A 171 2.70 -2.26 16.98
CA GLU A 171 3.20 -2.32 15.60
C GLU A 171 2.04 -2.20 14.61
N THR A 172 0.98 -3.01 14.79
CA THR A 172 -0.19 -3.02 13.90
C THR A 172 -0.98 -1.73 14.00
N ARG A 173 -1.15 -1.16 15.19
CA ARG A 173 -1.80 0.16 15.36
C ARG A 173 -1.06 1.24 14.59
N GLN A 174 0.27 1.29 14.70
CA GLN A 174 1.08 2.25 13.95
C GLN A 174 1.03 1.98 12.44
N PHE A 175 1.02 0.71 12.04
CA PHE A 175 0.91 0.32 10.64
C PHE A 175 -0.38 0.85 10.01
N ILE A 176 -1.53 0.64 10.66
CA ILE A 176 -2.83 1.13 10.17
C ILE A 176 -2.80 2.64 9.97
N ARG A 177 -2.37 3.40 10.99
CA ARG A 177 -2.29 4.87 10.90
C ARG A 177 -1.38 5.35 9.78
N ARG A 178 -0.23 4.69 9.60
CA ARG A 178 0.74 5.04 8.54
C ARG A 178 0.23 4.70 7.14
N VAL A 179 -0.40 3.53 6.96
CA VAL A 179 -1.00 3.16 5.68
C VAL A 179 -2.14 4.11 5.33
N ALA A 180 -3.00 4.44 6.28
CA ALA A 180 -4.11 5.38 6.04
C ALA A 180 -3.60 6.77 5.62
N ALA A 181 -2.67 7.34 6.39
CA ALA A 181 -2.06 8.62 6.03
C ALA A 181 -1.34 8.58 4.67
N ASN A 182 -0.59 7.52 4.39
CA ASN A 182 0.07 7.36 3.09
C ASN A 182 -0.94 7.24 1.95
N TYR A 183 -2.04 6.51 2.16
CA TYR A 183 -3.06 6.29 1.14
C TYR A 183 -3.73 7.59 0.74
N TRP A 184 -4.16 8.39 1.71
CA TRP A 184 -4.76 9.70 1.44
C TRP A 184 -3.77 10.64 0.76
N ILE A 185 -2.50 10.66 1.17
CA ILE A 185 -1.48 11.48 0.50
C ILE A 185 -1.24 11.01 -0.94
N TYR A 186 -1.25 9.71 -1.22
CA TYR A 186 -1.14 9.23 -2.59
C TYR A 186 -2.39 9.50 -3.42
N GLN A 187 -3.58 9.48 -2.82
CA GLN A 187 -4.81 9.91 -3.51
C GLN A 187 -4.69 11.38 -3.94
N ASP A 188 -4.33 12.28 -3.01
CA ASP A 188 -4.07 13.69 -3.33
C ASP A 188 -2.98 13.85 -4.40
N ARG A 189 -1.88 13.10 -4.27
CA ARG A 189 -0.75 13.14 -5.22
C ARG A 189 -1.14 12.70 -6.64
N LEU A 190 -2.12 11.81 -6.76
CA LEU A 190 -2.67 11.34 -8.04
C LEU A 190 -3.90 12.15 -8.49
N GLY A 191 -4.34 13.15 -7.72
CA GLY A 191 -5.54 13.94 -8.03
C GLY A 191 -6.85 13.16 -7.84
N HIS A 192 -6.82 12.10 -7.02
CA HIS A 192 -7.97 11.26 -6.72
C HIS A 192 -8.76 11.80 -5.52
N ALA A 193 -10.08 11.59 -5.52
CA ALA A 193 -10.91 11.84 -4.35
C ALA A 193 -10.51 10.94 -3.16
N GLN A 194 -10.82 11.37 -1.94
CA GLN A 194 -10.44 10.69 -0.69
C GLN A 194 -11.66 10.17 0.12
N PRO A 195 -12.55 9.34 -0.46
CA PRO A 195 -13.82 8.96 0.19
C PRO A 195 -13.63 8.24 1.52
N THR A 196 -12.52 7.51 1.70
CA THR A 196 -12.21 6.84 2.97
C THR A 196 -11.83 7.84 4.08
N LEU A 197 -11.19 8.96 3.73
CA LEU A 197 -10.90 10.05 4.66
C LEU A 197 -12.19 10.79 5.01
N ASP A 198 -13.00 11.12 3.99
CA ASP A 198 -14.28 11.82 4.18
C ASP A 198 -15.21 11.03 5.10
N ALA A 199 -15.32 9.71 4.89
CA ALA A 199 -16.12 8.83 5.74
C ALA A 199 -15.62 8.82 7.20
N LEU A 200 -14.29 8.76 7.40
CA LEU A 200 -13.70 8.82 8.74
C LEU A 200 -13.93 10.18 9.41
N ALA A 201 -13.80 11.28 8.67
CA ALA A 201 -14.04 12.62 9.18
C ALA A 201 -15.50 12.84 9.59
N ALA A 202 -16.44 12.13 8.94
CA ALA A 202 -17.85 12.08 9.33
C ALA A 202 -18.14 11.13 10.52
N GLY A 203 -17.12 10.52 11.13
CA GLY A 203 -17.26 9.57 12.23
C GLY A 203 -17.60 8.14 11.80
N GLY A 204 -17.61 7.87 10.49
CA GLY A 204 -17.86 6.55 9.92
C GLY A 204 -16.58 5.72 9.71
N TRP A 205 -16.77 4.46 9.32
CA TRP A 205 -15.65 3.60 8.92
C TRP A 205 -15.06 4.08 7.58
N PRO A 206 -13.73 3.99 7.38
CA PRO A 206 -13.06 4.39 6.14
C PRO A 206 -13.28 3.35 5.03
N THR A 207 -14.53 3.15 4.63
CA THR A 207 -14.97 2.14 3.66
C THR A 207 -14.56 2.51 2.24
N PHE A 208 -14.07 1.54 1.48
CA PHE A 208 -13.79 1.75 0.06
C PHE A 208 -15.10 1.93 -0.71
N PRO A 209 -15.13 2.78 -1.75
CA PRO A 209 -16.30 2.89 -2.61
C PRO A 209 -16.60 1.56 -3.31
N ASP A 210 -17.89 1.33 -3.56
CA ASP A 210 -18.37 0.11 -4.23
C ASP A 210 -17.71 -0.06 -5.60
N ALA A 211 -17.59 -1.31 -6.06
CA ALA A 211 -16.99 -1.62 -7.36
C ALA A 211 -17.72 -0.93 -8.55
N GLY A 212 -19.01 -0.64 -8.39
CA GLY A 212 -19.82 0.09 -9.37
C GLY A 212 -19.90 1.60 -9.13
N ASP A 213 -19.18 2.16 -8.14
CA ASP A 213 -19.18 3.60 -7.89
C ASP A 213 -18.43 4.32 -9.02
N PRO A 214 -19.06 5.29 -9.72
CA PRO A 214 -18.40 6.07 -10.77
C PRO A 214 -17.11 6.76 -10.30
N ARG A 215 -17.00 7.09 -9.00
CA ARG A 215 -15.81 7.68 -8.38
C ARG A 215 -14.63 6.70 -8.37
N ARG A 216 -14.89 5.40 -8.24
CA ARG A 216 -13.86 4.35 -8.30
C ARG A 216 -13.42 4.09 -9.75
N GLN A 217 -14.34 4.12 -10.71
CA GLN A 217 -14.02 3.94 -12.13
C GLN A 217 -13.21 5.11 -12.70
N ALA A 218 -13.63 6.35 -12.42
CA ALA A 218 -12.90 7.56 -12.83
C ALA A 218 -11.47 7.64 -12.23
N GLN A 219 -11.25 6.99 -11.09
CA GLN A 219 -9.96 6.89 -10.42
C GLN A 219 -8.98 5.92 -11.11
N TYR A 220 -9.47 4.90 -11.81
CA TYR A 220 -8.62 3.99 -12.61
C TYR A 220 -8.30 4.56 -13.99
N ASP A 221 -9.24 5.32 -14.58
CA ASP A 221 -9.13 5.84 -15.95
C ASP A 221 -8.25 7.11 -16.07
N SER A 222 -7.92 7.77 -14.95
CA SER A 222 -7.18 9.05 -14.90
C SER A 222 -5.67 8.91 -14.66
N LEU A 223 -5.14 7.68 -14.56
CA LEU A 223 -3.73 7.44 -14.30
C LEU A 223 -2.85 7.90 -15.47
N PRO A 224 -1.78 8.68 -15.24
CA PRO A 224 -0.82 9.01 -16.28
C PRO A 224 -0.06 7.74 -16.71
N GLY A 225 -0.44 7.18 -17.86
CA GLY A 225 0.16 5.98 -18.45
C GLY A 225 -0.82 4.92 -18.96
N THR A 226 -2.12 5.03 -18.68
CA THR A 226 -3.13 4.01 -19.03
C THR A 226 -3.89 4.27 -20.35
N ARG A 227 -3.46 5.21 -21.19
CA ARG A 227 -3.97 5.24 -22.57
C ARG A 227 -3.36 4.07 -23.34
N LEU A 228 -4.08 2.94 -23.37
CA LEU A 228 -3.96 1.99 -24.46
C LEU A 228 -4.10 2.78 -25.78
N PRO A 229 -3.32 2.45 -26.83
CA PRO A 229 -3.63 2.95 -28.16
C PRO A 229 -5.08 2.60 -28.43
N ARG A 230 -5.91 3.59 -28.75
CA ARG A 230 -7.19 3.29 -29.38
C ARG A 230 -6.83 2.71 -30.73
N ASP A 231 -7.04 1.40 -30.90
CA ASP A 231 -6.96 0.79 -32.21
C ASP A 231 -7.86 1.58 -33.16
N SER A 232 -7.23 2.14 -34.18
CA SER A 232 -7.84 2.81 -35.34
C SER A 232 -7.91 1.83 -36.51
#